data_AF-A0A952I5T7-F1
#
_entry.id   AF-A0A952I5T7-F1
#
_cell.length_a   1.000
_cell.length_b   1.000
_cell.length_c   1.000
_cell.angle_alpha   90.00
_cell.angle_beta   90.00
_cell.angle_gamma   90.00
#
_symmetry.space_group_name_H-M   'P 1'
#
loop_
_entity.id
_entity.type
_entity.pdbx_description
1 polymer ?
#
loop_
_entity_poly.entity_id
_entity_poly.type
_entity_poly.pdbx_seq_one_letter_code
_entity_poly.pdbx_strand_id
1 'polypeptide(L)'
;HQHNDKLHLSVAAYGRDFLVDAGRFAYTGETAQKFRPYAKGTAGHNLILINGKGQAPGPKLAKAAVNNTHFKITEDFDYATNSFSDFLDTNGDVTHQRALFYVRGEFWVVVDRIITDQPRKIDALWHWNPTCLVEINNAMVKTNDENGNFAVIPVSKQKFDISLIKGQEEPEIQGWYSKEYNIYEPNIASTFSTNIEGNSTIIWLLFPSEKELPKIKTKILKENEEQVTIEVKSDSKAWQVQVPYFDSKKATLIH
;
A
#
# COMPACT_ATOMS: atom_id res chain seq x y z
N HIS A 1 19.44 -9.95 -2.65
CA HIS A 1 18.53 -10.32 -1.55
C HIS A 1 17.71 -9.14 -1.07
N GLN A 2 18.31 -7.94 -0.88
CA GLN A 2 17.54 -6.73 -0.61
C GLN A 2 16.87 -6.17 -1.87
N HIS A 3 15.62 -5.74 -1.74
CA HIS A 3 14.84 -4.99 -2.72
C HIS A 3 14.64 -3.54 -2.22
N ASN A 4 14.18 -2.66 -3.10
CA ASN A 4 13.87 -1.26 -2.80
C ASN A 4 12.39 -1.14 -2.43
N ASP A 5 12.00 -1.83 -1.37
CA ASP A 5 10.64 -2.20 -1.00
C ASP A 5 10.26 -1.82 0.44
N LYS A 6 11.00 -0.89 1.05
CA LYS A 6 10.70 -0.46 2.43
C LYS A 6 9.28 0.10 2.47
N LEU A 7 8.51 -0.29 3.49
CA LEU A 7 7.08 0.03 3.70
C LEU A 7 6.09 -0.83 2.88
N HIS A 8 6.57 -1.84 2.13
CA HIS A 8 5.71 -2.81 1.45
C HIS A 8 4.75 -3.50 2.45
N LEU A 9 3.54 -3.80 1.97
CA LEU A 9 2.54 -4.57 2.69
C LEU A 9 2.07 -5.74 1.81
N SER A 10 2.05 -6.95 2.36
CA SER A 10 1.27 -8.07 1.81
C SER A 10 0.06 -8.31 2.70
N VAL A 11 -1.10 -8.59 2.11
CA VAL A 11 -2.39 -8.71 2.83
C VAL A 11 -3.07 -10.01 2.47
N ALA A 12 -3.43 -10.77 3.50
CA ALA A 12 -4.17 -12.02 3.40
C ALA A 12 -5.35 -12.00 4.38
N ALA A 13 -6.48 -12.57 3.96
CA ALA A 13 -7.66 -12.76 4.79
C ALA A 13 -8.47 -13.95 4.26
N TYR A 14 -9.31 -14.55 5.10
CA TYR A 14 -10.16 -15.68 4.73
C TYR A 14 -9.41 -16.83 4.02
N GLY A 15 -8.16 -17.09 4.44
CA GLY A 15 -7.35 -18.19 3.93
C GLY A 15 -6.70 -17.97 2.56
N ARG A 16 -6.72 -16.75 2.00
CA ARG A 16 -6.05 -16.42 0.72
C ARG A 16 -5.30 -15.10 0.76
N ASP A 17 -4.31 -14.98 -0.13
CA ASP A 17 -3.56 -13.74 -0.35
C ASP A 17 -4.33 -12.83 -1.31
N PHE A 18 -4.41 -11.54 -0.98
CA PHE A 18 -5.01 -10.51 -1.82
C PHE A 18 -3.97 -9.59 -2.41
N LEU A 19 -3.11 -9.02 -1.56
CA LEU A 19 -2.03 -8.13 -1.98
C LEU A 19 -0.69 -8.84 -1.77
N VAL A 20 0.11 -8.96 -2.82
CA VAL A 20 1.33 -9.77 -2.83
C VAL A 20 2.56 -8.96 -3.23
N ASP A 21 3.74 -9.46 -2.88
CA ASP A 21 5.01 -9.04 -3.44
C ASP A 21 5.19 -9.59 -4.85
N ALA A 22 5.88 -8.88 -5.76
CA ALA A 22 6.21 -9.41 -7.09
C ALA A 22 7.07 -10.68 -7.03
N GLY A 23 7.81 -10.92 -5.94
CA GLY A 23 8.65 -12.09 -5.77
C GLY A 23 10.04 -11.91 -6.38
N ARG A 24 10.66 -13.02 -6.80
CA ARG A 24 12.10 -13.02 -7.20
C ARG A 24 12.38 -13.44 -8.64
N PHE A 25 11.43 -14.07 -9.33
CA PHE A 25 11.60 -14.58 -10.69
C PHE A 25 12.82 -15.53 -10.78
N ALA A 26 13.71 -15.29 -11.73
CA ALA A 26 14.95 -16.03 -11.93
C ALA A 26 16.18 -15.28 -11.39
N TYR A 27 17.24 -16.01 -11.07
CA TYR A 27 18.52 -15.46 -10.57
C TYR A 27 19.47 -15.12 -11.72
N THR A 28 19.47 -15.92 -12.79
CA THR A 28 20.33 -15.81 -13.98
C THR A 28 19.52 -16.02 -15.26
N GLY A 29 20.11 -15.68 -16.40
CA GLY A 29 19.49 -15.85 -17.72
C GLY A 29 18.58 -14.69 -18.12
N GLU A 30 17.88 -14.86 -19.25
CA GLU A 30 17.05 -13.84 -19.89
C GLU A 30 15.90 -13.40 -18.98
N THR A 31 15.21 -14.34 -18.33
CA THR A 31 14.16 -14.03 -17.34
C THR A 31 14.69 -13.14 -16.22
N ALA A 32 15.89 -13.40 -15.71
CA ALA A 32 16.49 -12.56 -14.68
C ALA A 32 16.85 -11.17 -15.22
N GLN A 33 17.41 -11.06 -16.43
CA GLN A 33 17.72 -9.76 -17.03
C GLN A 33 16.47 -8.91 -17.22
N LYS A 34 15.38 -9.54 -17.66
CA LYS A 34 14.08 -8.90 -17.89
C LYS A 34 13.40 -8.45 -16.60
N PHE A 35 13.20 -9.35 -15.65
CA PHE A 35 12.34 -9.09 -14.49
C PHE A 35 13.08 -8.58 -13.25
N ARG A 36 14.40 -8.76 -13.13
CA ARG A 36 15.12 -8.38 -11.90
C ARG A 36 15.08 -6.88 -11.59
N PRO A 37 15.13 -5.95 -12.56
CA PRO A 37 14.94 -4.52 -12.26
C PRO A 37 13.57 -4.25 -11.64
N TYR A 38 12.51 -4.85 -12.18
CA TYR A 38 11.14 -4.77 -11.65
C TYR A 38 11.01 -5.41 -10.27
N ALA A 39 11.42 -6.68 -10.14
CA ALA A 39 11.31 -7.46 -8.91
C ALA A 39 12.08 -6.86 -7.73
N LYS A 40 13.20 -6.16 -7.99
CA LYS A 40 13.97 -5.45 -6.96
C LYS A 40 13.53 -4.01 -6.75
N GLY A 41 12.83 -3.43 -7.70
CA GLY A 41 12.48 -2.01 -7.72
C GLY A 41 11.10 -1.79 -7.11
N THR A 42 10.88 -0.59 -6.56
CA THR A 42 9.60 -0.20 -5.93
C THR A 42 8.37 -0.48 -6.81
N ALA A 43 8.52 -0.45 -8.14
CA ALA A 43 7.46 -0.73 -9.09
C ALA A 43 6.82 -2.12 -8.94
N GLY A 44 7.53 -3.12 -8.40
CA GLY A 44 7.00 -4.47 -8.12
C GLY A 44 6.43 -4.66 -6.71
N HIS A 45 6.21 -3.57 -5.97
CA HIS A 45 5.82 -3.62 -4.57
C HIS A 45 4.60 -2.73 -4.29
N ASN A 46 3.87 -3.05 -3.23
CA ASN A 46 2.70 -2.30 -2.76
C ASN A 46 3.12 -0.98 -2.10
N LEU A 47 3.57 -0.02 -2.92
CA LEU A 47 4.27 1.19 -2.54
C LEU A 47 3.89 2.37 -3.45
N ILE A 48 4.47 3.53 -3.15
CA ILE A 48 4.31 4.75 -3.93
C ILE A 48 5.56 4.99 -4.79
N LEU A 49 5.36 5.40 -6.03
CA LEU A 49 6.37 6.03 -6.88
C LEU A 49 6.23 7.56 -6.81
N ILE A 50 7.37 8.25 -6.77
CA ILE A 50 7.45 9.72 -6.82
C ILE A 50 7.93 10.11 -8.20
N ASN A 51 7.10 10.80 -8.99
CA ASN A 51 7.40 11.17 -10.38
C ASN A 51 7.81 9.95 -11.24
N GLY A 52 7.17 8.79 -11.02
CA GLY A 52 7.52 7.52 -11.65
C GLY A 52 8.81 6.87 -11.12
N LYS A 53 9.45 7.44 -10.09
CA LYS A 53 10.68 6.93 -9.51
C LYS A 53 10.46 6.19 -8.20
N GLY A 54 11.18 5.09 -8.06
CA GLY A 54 11.19 4.27 -6.86
C GLY A 54 12.23 4.70 -5.83
N GLN A 55 12.19 4.01 -4.70
CA GLN A 55 13.17 4.09 -3.63
C GLN A 55 14.57 3.72 -4.13
N ALA A 56 15.59 4.40 -3.61
CA ALA A 56 16.97 3.96 -3.71
C ALA A 56 17.24 2.79 -2.74
N PRO A 57 18.38 2.08 -2.87
CA PRO A 57 18.73 1.01 -1.94
C PRO A 57 18.88 1.53 -0.50
N GLY A 58 18.05 1.00 0.41
CA GLY A 58 18.16 1.30 1.84
C GLY A 58 19.39 0.65 2.51
N PRO A 59 19.60 0.92 3.82
CA PRO A 59 20.70 0.32 4.58
C PRO A 59 20.60 -1.21 4.61
N LYS A 60 21.74 -1.90 4.42
CA LYS A 60 21.83 -3.37 4.38
C LYS A 60 21.80 -4.05 5.76
N LEU A 61 22.06 -3.29 6.81
CA LEU A 61 22.20 -3.79 8.17
C LEU A 61 21.39 -2.93 9.13
N ALA A 62 20.56 -3.56 9.94
CA ALA A 62 19.94 -2.91 11.08
C ALA A 62 20.97 -2.76 12.20
N LYS A 63 21.12 -1.55 12.74
CA LYS A 63 22.04 -1.27 13.86
C LYS A 63 21.36 -1.40 15.24
N ALA A 64 20.03 -1.32 15.27
CA ALA A 64 19.22 -1.41 16.47
C ALA A 64 17.80 -1.87 16.11
N ALA A 65 17.07 -2.38 17.11
CA ALA A 65 15.63 -2.63 16.98
C ALA A 65 14.87 -1.31 16.78
N VAL A 66 13.68 -1.40 16.18
CA VAL A 66 12.78 -0.25 16.08
C VAL A 66 12.29 0.15 17.48
N ASN A 67 12.21 1.46 17.74
CA ASN A 67 11.71 1.97 19.02
C ASN A 67 10.20 1.68 19.13
N ASN A 68 9.70 1.51 20.36
CA ASN A 68 8.28 1.37 20.68
C ASN A 68 7.41 2.53 20.18
N THR A 69 7.98 3.68 19.76
CA THR A 69 7.24 4.75 19.07
C THR A 69 6.80 4.36 17.66
N HIS A 70 7.35 3.31 17.07
CA HIS A 70 7.00 2.86 15.72
C HIS A 70 5.83 1.88 15.68
N PHE A 71 5.51 1.22 16.78
CA PHE A 71 4.46 0.20 16.78
C PHE A 71 3.70 0.17 18.11
N LYS A 72 2.47 -0.32 18.07
CA LYS A 72 1.64 -0.57 19.24
C LYS A 72 0.74 -1.76 18.94
N ILE A 73 0.83 -2.80 19.78
CA ILE A 73 0.04 -4.02 19.66
C ILE A 73 -0.91 -4.05 20.85
N THR A 74 -2.20 -4.25 20.59
CA THR A 74 -3.25 -4.26 21.62
C THR A 74 -4.25 -5.39 21.34
N GLU A 75 -5.21 -5.60 22.24
CA GLU A 75 -6.30 -6.55 22.01
C GLU A 75 -7.13 -6.17 20.77
N ASP A 76 -7.54 -4.90 20.70
CA ASP A 76 -8.49 -4.41 19.68
C ASP A 76 -7.84 -3.96 18.37
N PHE A 77 -6.55 -3.60 18.40
CA PHE A 77 -5.85 -3.12 17.20
C PHE A 77 -4.32 -3.29 17.24
N ASP A 78 -3.72 -3.27 16.05
CA ASP A 78 -2.28 -3.08 15.87
C ASP A 78 -1.99 -1.80 15.09
N TYR A 79 -0.85 -1.19 15.37
CA TYR A 79 -0.36 -0.02 14.66
C TYR A 79 1.14 -0.19 14.37
N ALA A 80 1.56 0.24 13.19
CA ALA A 80 2.97 0.33 12.82
C ALA A 80 3.22 1.55 11.91
N THR A 81 4.38 2.19 12.02
CA THR A 81 4.78 3.31 11.15
C THR A 81 6.27 3.33 10.87
N ASN A 82 6.65 3.77 9.68
CA ASN A 82 8.02 4.06 9.32
C ASN A 82 8.06 5.02 8.10
N SER A 83 9.25 5.48 7.73
CA SER A 83 9.45 6.38 6.60
C SER A 83 10.66 6.02 5.76
N PHE A 84 10.72 6.57 4.56
CA PHE A 84 11.84 6.51 3.65
C PHE A 84 11.95 7.81 2.84
N SER A 85 13.17 8.28 2.62
CA SER A 85 13.42 9.62 2.04
C SER A 85 14.38 9.61 0.85
N ASP A 86 14.91 8.45 0.47
CA ASP A 86 15.92 8.36 -0.59
C ASP A 86 15.29 7.80 -1.87
N PHE A 87 15.00 8.65 -2.85
CA PHE A 87 14.35 8.24 -4.11
C PHE A 87 15.30 8.42 -5.28
N LEU A 88 15.33 7.45 -6.19
CA LEU A 88 16.19 7.48 -7.37
C LEU A 88 15.80 8.64 -8.28
N ASP A 89 16.78 9.31 -8.89
CA ASP A 89 16.60 10.34 -9.91
C ASP A 89 15.53 11.40 -9.58
N THR A 90 15.41 11.74 -8.29
CA THR A 90 14.39 12.66 -7.78
C THR A 90 15.06 13.94 -7.29
N ASN A 91 14.73 15.07 -7.92
CA ASN A 91 15.20 16.39 -7.48
C ASN A 91 14.45 16.84 -6.23
N GLY A 92 15.10 17.63 -5.36
CA GLY A 92 14.51 18.17 -4.13
C GLY A 92 14.24 17.11 -3.05
N ASP A 93 13.78 17.56 -1.90
CA ASP A 93 13.52 16.70 -0.75
C ASP A 93 12.13 16.06 -0.84
N VAL A 94 12.06 14.74 -0.62
CA VAL A 94 10.81 14.02 -0.46
C VAL A 94 10.94 12.92 0.57
N THR A 95 9.93 12.75 1.41
CA THR A 95 9.80 11.65 2.36
C THR A 95 8.45 10.99 2.20
N HIS A 96 8.46 9.68 1.96
CA HIS A 96 7.28 8.83 2.07
C HIS A 96 7.24 8.23 3.47
N GLN A 97 6.17 8.49 4.19
CA GLN A 97 5.88 7.92 5.49
C GLN A 97 4.59 7.10 5.39
N ARG A 98 4.63 5.86 5.89
CA ARG A 98 3.46 4.99 5.93
C ARG A 98 3.15 4.59 7.36
N ALA A 99 1.92 4.81 7.77
CA ALA A 99 1.32 4.21 8.96
C ALA A 99 0.29 3.15 8.55
N LEU A 100 0.29 2.02 9.25
CA LEU A 100 -0.67 0.94 9.13
C LEU A 100 -1.40 0.83 10.47
N PHE A 101 -2.73 0.77 10.43
CA PHE A 101 -3.59 0.54 11.59
C PHE A 101 -4.51 -0.64 11.28
N TYR A 102 -4.36 -1.75 11.98
CA TYR A 102 -5.21 -2.93 11.85
C TYR A 102 -6.28 -2.92 12.94
N VAL A 103 -7.55 -2.77 12.57
CA VAL A 103 -8.68 -3.01 13.48
C VAL A 103 -8.91 -4.52 13.53
N ARG A 104 -8.70 -5.12 14.70
CA ARG A 104 -8.62 -6.58 14.87
C ARG A 104 -9.87 -7.26 14.30
N GLY A 105 -9.65 -8.17 13.36
CA GLY A 105 -10.71 -8.96 12.74
C GLY A 105 -11.61 -8.21 11.75
N GLU A 106 -11.38 -6.91 11.52
CA GLU A 106 -12.29 -6.09 10.71
C GLU A 106 -11.60 -5.60 9.43
N PHE A 107 -10.60 -4.72 9.51
CA PHE A 107 -9.98 -4.08 8.34
C PHE A 107 -8.65 -3.40 8.69
N TRP A 108 -7.95 -2.89 7.67
CA TRP A 108 -6.78 -2.03 7.85
C TRP A 108 -7.01 -0.62 7.32
N VAL A 109 -6.43 0.36 7.99
CA VAL A 109 -6.27 1.73 7.51
C VAL A 109 -4.79 1.94 7.22
N VAL A 110 -4.47 2.31 5.98
CA VAL A 110 -3.11 2.68 5.58
C VAL A 110 -3.09 4.18 5.32
N VAL A 111 -2.15 4.88 5.93
CA VAL A 111 -1.97 6.33 5.76
C VAL A 111 -0.59 6.57 5.19
N ASP A 112 -0.56 6.98 3.93
CA ASP A 112 0.63 7.39 3.21
C ASP A 112 0.74 8.91 3.25
N ARG A 113 1.71 9.43 4.00
CA ARG A 113 2.05 10.85 4.01
C ARG A 113 3.28 11.09 3.14
N ILE A 114 3.14 12.01 2.20
CA ILE A 114 4.21 12.49 1.35
C ILE A 114 4.58 13.89 1.85
N ILE A 115 5.82 14.05 2.33
CA ILE A 115 6.37 15.33 2.76
C ILE A 115 7.35 15.76 1.66
N THR A 116 7.13 16.91 1.04
CA THR A 116 7.85 17.34 -0.17
C THR A 116 8.02 18.85 -0.21
N ASP A 117 9.12 19.30 -0.78
CA ASP A 117 9.46 20.71 -1.01
C ASP A 117 8.86 21.28 -2.31
N GLN A 118 8.35 20.41 -3.19
CA GLN A 118 7.82 20.80 -4.49
C GLN A 118 6.65 19.89 -4.93
N PRO A 119 5.87 20.31 -5.96
CA PRO A 119 4.83 19.47 -6.55
C PRO A 119 5.35 18.13 -7.06
N ARG A 120 4.55 17.07 -6.90
CA ARG A 120 4.89 15.71 -7.31
C ARG A 120 3.72 15.04 -8.02
N LYS A 121 4.03 14.19 -9.00
CA LYS A 121 3.14 13.11 -9.44
C LYS A 121 3.35 11.92 -8.51
N ILE A 122 2.26 11.35 -8.02
CA ILE A 122 2.25 10.22 -7.10
C ILE A 122 1.52 9.06 -7.79
N ASP A 123 2.15 7.90 -7.84
CA ASP A 123 1.53 6.66 -8.31
C ASP A 123 1.57 5.64 -7.17
N ALA A 124 0.40 5.35 -6.56
CA ALA A 124 0.28 4.31 -5.55
C ALA A 124 -0.07 2.96 -6.19
N LEU A 125 0.71 1.94 -5.88
CA LEU A 125 0.65 0.63 -6.50
C LEU A 125 0.09 -0.41 -5.53
N TRP A 126 -0.82 -1.25 -6.02
CA TRP A 126 -1.32 -2.42 -5.30
C TRP A 126 -1.36 -3.62 -6.24
N HIS A 127 -0.60 -4.66 -5.90
CA HIS A 127 -0.37 -5.87 -6.68
C HIS A 127 -1.26 -6.97 -6.13
N TRP A 128 -2.26 -7.33 -6.91
CA TRP A 128 -3.25 -8.32 -6.55
C TRP A 128 -2.71 -9.72 -6.81
N ASN A 129 -3.07 -10.69 -5.98
CA ASN A 129 -2.75 -12.09 -6.24
C ASN A 129 -3.34 -12.51 -7.61
N PRO A 130 -2.63 -13.30 -8.44
CA PRO A 130 -3.11 -13.71 -9.76
C PRO A 130 -4.49 -14.40 -9.75
N THR A 131 -4.86 -15.01 -8.62
CA THR A 131 -6.15 -15.70 -8.46
C THR A 131 -7.33 -14.77 -8.20
N CYS A 132 -7.10 -13.48 -7.94
CA CYS A 132 -8.17 -12.52 -7.64
C CYS A 132 -8.86 -12.01 -8.92
N LEU A 133 -10.18 -11.98 -8.91
CA LEU A 133 -10.99 -11.35 -9.96
C LEU A 133 -11.16 -9.86 -9.66
N VAL A 134 -10.23 -9.03 -10.13
CA VAL A 134 -10.14 -7.60 -9.77
C VAL A 134 -10.93 -6.72 -10.74
N GLU A 135 -11.72 -5.79 -10.20
CA GLU A 135 -12.48 -4.79 -10.93
C GLU A 135 -12.34 -3.38 -10.31
N ILE A 136 -12.53 -2.35 -11.13
CA ILE A 136 -12.71 -0.98 -10.66
C ILE A 136 -14.21 -0.76 -10.41
N ASN A 137 -14.57 -0.29 -9.22
CA ASN A 137 -15.92 0.16 -8.90
C ASN A 137 -15.88 1.60 -8.42
N ASN A 138 -16.32 2.55 -9.25
CA ASN A 138 -16.19 3.98 -8.98
C ASN A 138 -14.74 4.38 -8.68
N ALA A 139 -14.45 4.78 -7.44
CA ALA A 139 -13.12 5.18 -6.98
C ALA A 139 -12.37 4.08 -6.19
N MET A 140 -12.95 2.89 -6.02
CA MET A 140 -12.29 1.76 -5.36
C MET A 140 -11.89 0.67 -6.34
N VAL A 141 -10.90 -0.13 -5.96
CA VAL A 141 -10.54 -1.37 -6.65
C VAL A 141 -10.86 -2.52 -5.71
N LYS A 142 -11.62 -3.50 -6.19
CA LYS A 142 -12.12 -4.62 -5.39
C LYS A 142 -12.02 -5.93 -6.14
N THR A 143 -12.09 -7.02 -5.41
CA THR A 143 -12.36 -8.34 -5.98
C THR A 143 -13.87 -8.57 -6.16
N ASN A 144 -14.20 -9.48 -7.07
CA ASN A 144 -15.56 -10.00 -7.30
C ASN A 144 -15.54 -11.53 -7.39
N ASP A 145 -14.85 -12.15 -6.44
CA ASP A 145 -14.75 -13.59 -6.27
C ASP A 145 -16.00 -14.14 -5.55
N GLU A 146 -16.34 -15.41 -5.76
CA GLU A 146 -17.48 -16.06 -5.08
C GLU A 146 -17.34 -16.05 -3.56
N ASN A 147 -16.12 -16.22 -3.05
CA ASN A 147 -15.79 -16.20 -1.62
C ASN A 147 -14.42 -15.55 -1.39
N GLY A 148 -14.27 -14.90 -0.24
CA GLY A 148 -13.06 -14.18 0.15
C GLY A 148 -12.80 -13.01 -0.79
N ASN A 149 -13.44 -11.88 -0.51
CA ASN A 149 -13.27 -10.63 -1.21
C ASN A 149 -12.44 -9.60 -0.43
N PHE A 150 -11.93 -8.62 -1.17
CA PHE A 150 -11.12 -7.53 -0.64
C PHE A 150 -11.29 -6.26 -1.45
N ALA A 151 -11.20 -5.10 -0.81
CA ALA A 151 -11.23 -3.80 -1.46
C ALA A 151 -10.11 -2.89 -0.97
N VAL A 152 -9.54 -2.14 -1.92
CA VAL A 152 -8.69 -0.98 -1.70
C VAL A 152 -9.53 0.26 -1.99
N ILE A 153 -9.86 1.02 -0.94
CA ILE A 153 -10.77 2.16 -1.00
C ILE A 153 -10.02 3.43 -0.61
N PRO A 154 -9.81 4.39 -1.53
CA PRO A 154 -9.31 5.71 -1.18
C PRO A 154 -10.33 6.46 -0.32
N VAL A 155 -9.89 6.96 0.84
CA VAL A 155 -10.70 7.75 1.78
C VAL A 155 -10.37 9.24 1.70
N SER A 156 -9.17 9.56 1.22
CA SER A 156 -8.67 10.93 1.11
C SER A 156 -9.29 11.68 -0.07
N LYS A 157 -9.15 13.02 -0.08
CA LYS A 157 -9.88 13.90 -1.01
C LYS A 157 -9.30 13.94 -2.43
N GLN A 158 -8.10 13.39 -2.62
CA GLN A 158 -7.43 13.38 -3.93
C GLN A 158 -8.28 12.60 -4.93
N LYS A 159 -8.33 13.09 -6.16
CA LYS A 159 -8.93 12.38 -7.28
C LYS A 159 -7.85 11.55 -7.93
N PHE A 160 -8.06 10.24 -7.99
CA PHE A 160 -7.13 9.32 -8.61
C PHE A 160 -7.58 8.99 -10.03
N ASP A 161 -6.63 9.00 -10.95
CA ASP A 161 -6.73 8.22 -12.17
C ASP A 161 -6.37 6.76 -11.82
N ILE A 162 -7.29 5.84 -12.09
CA ILE A 162 -7.18 4.43 -11.66
C ILE A 162 -7.03 3.56 -12.89
N SER A 163 -5.94 2.77 -12.94
CA SER A 163 -5.72 1.80 -14.00
C SER A 163 -5.45 0.40 -13.43
N LEU A 164 -5.82 -0.64 -14.20
CA LEU A 164 -5.47 -2.02 -13.91
C LEU A 164 -4.50 -2.51 -15.00
N ILE A 165 -3.25 -2.78 -14.61
CA ILE A 165 -2.18 -3.21 -15.51
C ILE A 165 -1.93 -4.70 -15.27
N LYS A 166 -1.90 -5.50 -16.34
CA LYS A 166 -1.69 -6.94 -16.26
C LYS A 166 -0.66 -7.40 -17.28
N GLY A 167 0.44 -8.00 -16.81
CA GLY A 167 1.46 -8.62 -17.66
C GLY A 167 2.13 -7.67 -18.66
N GLN A 168 2.29 -6.39 -18.30
CA GLN A 168 2.90 -5.39 -19.17
C GLN A 168 4.41 -5.59 -19.25
N GLU A 169 4.98 -5.49 -20.45
CA GLU A 169 6.43 -5.55 -20.67
C GLU A 169 7.02 -4.21 -21.12
N GLU A 170 6.26 -3.44 -21.89
CA GLU A 170 6.65 -2.14 -22.45
C GLU A 170 5.60 -1.08 -22.08
N PRO A 171 5.99 0.20 -21.86
CA PRO A 171 7.36 0.73 -21.88
C PRO A 171 8.18 0.34 -20.64
N GLU A 172 7.51 -0.12 -19.58
CA GLU A 172 8.14 -0.64 -18.37
C GLU A 172 7.38 -1.86 -17.88
N ILE A 173 8.09 -2.83 -17.28
CA ILE A 173 7.47 -4.03 -16.73
C ILE A 173 6.55 -3.69 -15.57
N GLN A 174 5.31 -4.19 -15.61
CA GLN A 174 4.34 -4.03 -14.54
C GLN A 174 3.28 -5.15 -14.56
N GLY A 175 2.76 -5.53 -13.39
CA GLY A 175 1.73 -6.56 -13.26
C GLY A 175 2.26 -7.97 -13.51
N TRP A 176 3.38 -8.32 -12.89
CA TRP A 176 3.93 -9.68 -12.90
C TRP A 176 4.19 -10.20 -11.50
N TYR A 177 4.03 -11.51 -11.31
CA TYR A 177 4.18 -12.18 -10.02
C TYR A 177 4.99 -13.46 -10.16
N SER A 178 5.85 -13.72 -9.17
CA SER A 178 6.65 -14.93 -9.07
C SER A 178 6.58 -15.50 -7.65
N LYS A 179 5.65 -16.44 -7.44
CA LYS A 179 5.51 -17.15 -6.17
C LYS A 179 6.76 -17.94 -5.79
N GLU A 180 7.30 -18.63 -6.79
CA GLU A 180 8.42 -19.54 -6.65
C GLU A 180 9.46 -19.24 -7.71
N TYR A 181 10.69 -19.66 -7.42
CA TYR A 181 11.82 -19.40 -8.27
C TYR A 181 11.63 -20.01 -9.67
N ASN A 182 11.91 -19.22 -10.72
CA ASN A 182 11.67 -19.55 -12.13
C ASN A 182 10.20 -19.79 -12.54
N ILE A 183 9.23 -19.64 -11.64
CA ILE A 183 7.80 -19.70 -11.94
C ILE A 183 7.24 -18.29 -11.82
N TYR A 184 6.68 -17.79 -12.91
CA TYR A 184 6.08 -16.46 -12.93
C TYR A 184 4.87 -16.40 -13.87
N GLU A 185 3.95 -15.52 -13.55
CA GLU A 185 2.71 -15.31 -14.28
C GLU A 185 2.27 -13.84 -14.20
N PRO A 186 1.44 -13.36 -15.13
CA PRO A 186 0.82 -12.04 -15.01
C PRO A 186 -0.09 -11.95 -13.79
N ASN A 187 0.02 -10.86 -13.03
CA ASN A 187 -0.98 -10.48 -12.03
C ASN A 187 -1.55 -9.10 -12.36
N ILE A 188 -2.55 -8.65 -11.61
CA ILE A 188 -3.08 -7.29 -11.77
C ILE A 188 -2.35 -6.37 -10.81
N ALA A 189 -1.75 -5.30 -11.32
CA ALA A 189 -1.31 -4.15 -10.53
C ALA A 189 -2.32 -3.02 -10.75
N SER A 190 -3.02 -2.61 -9.69
CA SER A 190 -3.82 -1.39 -9.74
C SER A 190 -2.95 -0.19 -9.41
N THR A 191 -3.01 0.85 -10.24
CA THR A 191 -2.32 2.11 -10.02
C THR A 191 -3.35 3.19 -9.69
N PHE A 192 -3.07 3.98 -8.65
CA PHE A 192 -3.83 5.16 -8.29
C PHE A 192 -2.93 6.38 -8.45
N SER A 193 -3.15 7.15 -9.50
CA SER A 193 -2.29 8.26 -9.90
C SER A 193 -2.93 9.61 -9.56
N THR A 194 -2.18 10.51 -8.93
CA THR A 194 -2.61 11.88 -8.62
C THR A 194 -1.42 12.85 -8.65
N ASN A 195 -1.69 14.13 -8.85
CA ASN A 195 -0.72 15.19 -8.60
C ASN A 195 -0.96 15.81 -7.22
N ILE A 196 0.11 16.22 -6.55
CA ILE A 196 0.09 16.96 -5.28
C ILE A 196 0.94 18.22 -5.44
N GLU A 197 0.51 19.33 -4.84
CA GLU A 197 1.22 20.62 -4.91
C GLU A 197 2.23 20.83 -3.76
N GLY A 198 2.18 19.97 -2.74
CA GLY A 198 3.01 20.03 -1.54
C GLY A 198 2.73 18.82 -0.66
N ASN A 199 2.97 18.94 0.65
CA ASN A 199 2.68 17.88 1.61
C ASN A 199 1.26 17.34 1.43
N SER A 200 1.12 16.01 1.36
CA SER A 200 -0.16 15.36 1.10
C SER A 200 -0.31 14.09 1.91
N THR A 201 -1.54 13.81 2.34
CA THR A 201 -1.92 12.58 3.02
C THR A 201 -2.88 11.80 2.12
N ILE A 202 -2.53 10.56 1.82
CA ILE A 202 -3.36 9.60 1.11
C ILE A 202 -3.78 8.53 2.11
N ILE A 203 -5.08 8.26 2.17
CA ILE A 203 -5.67 7.36 3.16
C ILE A 203 -6.36 6.24 2.41
N TRP A 204 -6.03 5.01 2.76
CA TRP A 204 -6.60 3.79 2.21
C TRP A 204 -7.34 3.04 3.30
N LEU A 205 -8.56 2.61 3.00
CA LEU A 205 -9.22 1.54 3.73
C LEU A 205 -9.02 0.25 2.94
N LEU A 206 -8.39 -0.73 3.58
CA LEU A 206 -8.19 -2.08 3.08
C LEU A 206 -9.22 -2.99 3.76
N PHE A 207 -10.26 -3.36 3.03
CA PHE A 207 -11.44 -3.99 3.63
C PHE A 207 -11.63 -5.42 3.11
N PRO A 208 -11.41 -6.46 3.94
CA PRO A 208 -11.72 -7.84 3.60
C PRO A 208 -13.22 -8.14 3.85
N SER A 209 -13.82 -9.03 3.05
CA SER A 209 -15.13 -9.62 3.32
C SER A 209 -15.13 -11.10 2.94
N GLU A 210 -15.80 -11.97 3.70
CA GLU A 210 -15.89 -13.39 3.34
C GLU A 210 -16.77 -13.60 2.09
N LYS A 211 -17.75 -12.72 1.88
CA LYS A 211 -18.71 -12.75 0.78
C LYS A 211 -18.63 -11.45 0.00
N GLU A 212 -19.74 -10.95 -0.52
CA GLU A 212 -19.82 -9.61 -1.09
C GLU A 212 -19.40 -8.55 -0.06
N LEU A 213 -18.79 -7.46 -0.54
CA LEU A 213 -18.40 -6.35 0.31
C LEU A 213 -19.65 -5.66 0.88
N PRO A 214 -19.72 -5.44 2.21
CA PRO A 214 -20.83 -4.71 2.80
C PRO A 214 -20.82 -3.24 2.36
N LYS A 215 -21.92 -2.53 2.61
CA LYS A 215 -21.95 -1.08 2.40
C LYS A 215 -21.07 -0.41 3.45
N ILE A 216 -19.93 0.10 3.02
CA ILE A 216 -19.00 0.85 3.87
C ILE A 216 -19.09 2.34 3.57
N LYS A 217 -19.19 3.14 4.64
CA LYS A 217 -19.10 4.60 4.59
C LYS A 217 -17.88 5.05 5.36
N THR A 218 -17.07 5.90 4.74
CA THR A 218 -15.87 6.47 5.36
C THR A 218 -15.95 7.99 5.40
N LYS A 219 -15.42 8.59 6.46
CA LYS A 219 -15.35 10.05 6.60
C LYS A 219 -14.09 10.45 7.36
N ILE A 220 -13.35 11.45 6.86
CA ILE A 220 -12.30 12.10 7.64
C ILE A 220 -12.95 13.02 8.66
N LEU A 221 -12.71 12.77 9.95
CA LEU A 221 -13.22 13.59 11.06
C LEU A 221 -12.26 14.74 11.37
N LYS A 222 -10.95 14.46 11.36
CA LYS A 222 -9.91 15.45 11.67
C LYS A 222 -8.62 15.07 10.95
N GLU A 223 -7.90 16.05 10.44
CA GLU A 223 -6.55 15.90 9.89
C GLU A 223 -5.71 17.11 10.34
N ASN A 224 -4.50 16.85 10.81
CA ASN A 224 -3.51 17.88 11.13
C ASN A 224 -2.11 17.38 10.75
N GLU A 225 -1.06 18.06 11.20
CA GLU A 225 0.33 17.71 10.86
C GLU A 225 0.89 16.48 11.58
N GLU A 226 0.19 15.96 12.58
CA GLU A 226 0.65 14.84 13.41
C GLU A 226 -0.15 13.56 13.17
N GLN A 227 -1.42 13.68 12.78
CA GLN A 227 -2.35 12.55 12.73
C GLN A 227 -3.57 12.83 11.85
N VAL A 228 -4.25 11.74 11.52
CA VAL A 228 -5.60 11.76 10.94
C VAL A 228 -6.55 10.90 11.78
N THR A 229 -7.79 11.35 11.91
CA THR A 229 -8.88 10.57 12.50
C THR A 229 -9.93 10.34 11.43
N ILE A 230 -10.24 9.07 11.16
CA ILE A 230 -11.29 8.68 10.23
C ILE A 230 -12.39 7.92 10.95
N GLU A 231 -13.61 8.09 10.46
CA GLU A 231 -14.76 7.27 10.79
C GLU A 231 -14.95 6.23 9.69
N VAL A 232 -15.11 4.97 10.08
CA VAL A 232 -15.53 3.86 9.22
C VAL A 232 -16.86 3.35 9.76
N LYS A 233 -17.86 3.20 8.89
CA LYS A 233 -19.18 2.68 9.24
C LYS A 233 -19.55 1.55 8.31
N SER A 234 -19.92 0.41 8.91
CA SER A 234 -20.64 -0.68 8.26
C SER A 234 -22.12 -0.62 8.67
N ASP A 235 -22.94 -1.53 8.16
CA ASP A 235 -24.38 -1.57 8.48
C ASP A 235 -24.66 -1.74 9.99
N SER A 236 -23.76 -2.39 10.74
CA SER A 236 -23.96 -2.73 12.16
C SER A 236 -22.94 -2.14 13.13
N LYS A 237 -21.82 -1.59 12.64
CA LYS A 237 -20.69 -1.14 13.47
C LYS A 237 -20.13 0.18 12.97
N ALA A 238 -19.63 0.99 13.89
CA ALA A 238 -18.88 2.20 13.61
C ALA A 238 -17.53 2.14 14.32
N TRP A 239 -16.53 2.79 13.73
CA TRP A 239 -15.19 2.91 14.29
C TRP A 239 -14.70 4.33 14.05
N GLN A 240 -14.09 4.94 15.06
CA GLN A 240 -13.22 6.10 14.88
C GLN A 240 -11.79 5.67 15.10
N VAL A 241 -11.00 5.74 14.03
CA VAL A 241 -9.61 5.31 14.00
C VAL A 241 -8.74 6.56 13.97
N GLN A 242 -7.99 6.81 15.05
CA GLN A 242 -6.99 7.86 15.10
C GLN A 242 -5.63 7.27 14.74
N VAL A 243 -5.17 7.59 13.54
CA VAL A 243 -3.89 7.16 12.99
C VAL A 243 -2.90 8.31 13.10
N PRO A 244 -2.01 8.31 14.10
CA PRO A 244 -0.87 9.21 14.08
C PRO A 244 0.01 8.88 12.87
N TYR A 245 0.63 9.89 12.27
CA TYR A 245 1.64 9.63 11.25
C TYR A 245 2.86 9.00 11.91
N PHE A 246 3.27 9.54 13.06
CA PHE A 246 4.39 9.07 13.87
C PHE A 246 4.02 9.04 15.35
N ASP A 247 4.72 8.23 16.14
CA ASP A 247 4.45 7.97 17.57
C ASP A 247 3.19 7.15 17.84
N SER A 248 3.40 5.84 17.99
CA SER A 248 2.38 4.84 18.28
C SER A 248 1.58 5.10 19.57
N LYS A 249 2.10 5.90 20.52
CA LYS A 249 1.38 6.23 21.76
C LYS A 249 0.08 6.98 21.49
N LYS A 250 0.03 7.75 20.40
CA LYS A 250 -1.13 8.53 19.97
C LYS A 250 -2.16 7.72 19.16
N ALA A 251 -1.85 6.45 18.83
CA ALA A 251 -2.78 5.58 18.11
C ALA A 251 -3.92 5.15 19.04
N THR A 252 -5.16 5.44 18.63
CA THR A 252 -6.37 5.10 19.39
C THR A 252 -7.49 4.62 18.47
N LEU A 253 -8.34 3.78 19.04
CA LEU A 253 -9.54 3.23 18.41
C LEU A 253 -10.71 3.49 19.34
N ILE A 254 -11.81 4.00 18.79
CA ILE A 254 -13.08 4.18 19.50
C ILE A 254 -14.14 3.40 18.72
N HIS A 255 -14.90 2.56 19.41
CA HIS A 255 -16.01 1.78 18.88
C HIS A 255 -17.34 2.39 19.31
#